data_AF-A0A5P1ERQ5-F1
#
_entry.id   AF-A0A5P1ERQ5-F1
#
_cell.length_a   1.000
_cell.length_b   1.000
_cell.length_c   1.000
_cell.angle_alpha   90.00
_cell.angle_beta   90.00
_cell.angle_gamma   90.00
#
_symmetry.space_group_name_H-M   'P 1'
#
loop_
_entity.id
_entity.type
_entity.pdbx_description
1 polymer ?
#
loop_
_entity_poly.entity_id
_entity_poly.type
_entity_poly.pdbx_seq_one_letter_code
_entity_poly.pdbx_strand_id
1 'polypeptide(L)'
;MHTTGTISFARIRQKMENELGRPPSEAEMFIETRKKKINPQGEKTINLIGALEELKSQDEDDDAWDLVKKDEHPGRVRLRGRGVTKTMLQNKNKKIMDPSEQVPESVVQTISQKVEQELTKKFEEQKADLVHGFAELLTETLGQTIDPAAIARLIARTRSPEQGGSARNHDHPRSSASSHQPRNEENI
;
A
#
# COMPACT_ATOMS: atom_id res chain seq x y z
N MET A 1 -33.94 -2.22 52.31
CA MET A 1 -34.70 -3.46 52.01
C MET A 1 -34.70 -3.67 50.50
N HIS A 2 -34.30 -4.84 50.01
CA HIS A 2 -34.30 -5.16 48.58
C HIS A 2 -35.68 -5.73 48.16
N THR A 3 -36.29 -5.15 47.12
CA THR A 3 -37.65 -5.49 46.66
C THR A 3 -37.68 -5.72 45.15
N THR A 4 -38.61 -6.58 44.69
CA THR A 4 -39.04 -6.65 43.29
C THR A 4 -40.39 -5.95 43.24
N GLY A 5 -40.41 -4.67 42.87
CA GLY A 5 -41.62 -3.86 42.90
C GLY A 5 -42.16 -3.71 44.34
N THR A 6 -43.42 -4.11 44.55
CA THR A 6 -44.13 -3.99 45.84
C THR A 6 -43.85 -5.12 46.83
N ILE A 7 -43.14 -6.18 46.43
CA ILE A 7 -42.87 -7.36 47.26
C ILE A 7 -41.39 -7.45 47.62
N SER A 8 -41.07 -7.74 48.88
CA SER A 8 -39.69 -7.93 49.33
C SER A 8 -39.13 -9.29 48.92
N PHE A 9 -37.81 -9.36 48.70
CA PHE A 9 -37.14 -10.61 48.34
C PHE A 9 -37.28 -11.70 49.42
N ALA A 10 -37.35 -11.30 50.70
CA ALA A 10 -37.57 -12.22 51.81
C ALA A 10 -38.94 -12.92 51.70
N ARG A 11 -39.98 -12.18 51.28
CA ARG A 11 -41.33 -12.72 51.11
C ARG A 11 -41.42 -13.65 49.90
N ILE A 12 -40.71 -13.33 48.83
CA ILE A 12 -40.57 -14.21 47.65
C ILE A 12 -39.86 -15.51 48.04
N ARG A 13 -38.75 -15.42 48.78
CA ARG A 13 -38.00 -16.58 49.27
C ARG A 13 -38.87 -17.50 50.13
N GLN A 14 -39.59 -16.94 51.10
CA GLN A 14 -40.50 -17.70 51.96
C GLN A 14 -41.61 -18.40 51.17
N LYS A 15 -42.19 -17.73 50.17
CA LYS A 15 -43.21 -18.32 49.29
C LYS A 15 -42.64 -19.51 48.51
N MET A 16 -41.45 -19.34 47.93
CA MET A 16 -40.79 -20.41 47.18
C MET A 16 -40.38 -21.58 48.08
N GLU A 17 -39.95 -21.31 49.31
CA GLU A 17 -39.61 -22.36 50.28
C GLU A 17 -40.84 -23.18 50.67
N ASN A 18 -42.00 -22.55 50.84
CA ASN A 18 -43.27 -23.23 51.08
C ASN A 18 -43.73 -24.07 49.88
N GLU A 19 -43.47 -23.62 48.65
CA GLU A 19 -43.86 -24.32 47.41
C GLU A 19 -42.92 -25.48 47.06
N LEU A 20 -41.61 -25.31 47.28
CA LEU A 20 -40.58 -26.28 46.93
C LEU A 20 -40.25 -27.25 48.08
N GLY A 21 -40.68 -26.94 49.32
CA GLY A 21 -40.33 -27.71 50.53
C GLY A 21 -38.84 -27.64 50.89
N ARG A 22 -38.08 -26.74 50.27
CA ARG A 22 -36.65 -26.50 50.50
C ARG A 22 -36.31 -25.04 50.23
N PRO A 23 -35.22 -24.50 50.80
CA PRO A 23 -34.79 -23.15 50.47
C PRO A 23 -34.46 -23.04 48.97
N PRO A 24 -34.92 -21.97 48.29
CA PRO A 24 -34.67 -21.78 46.87
C PRO A 24 -33.20 -21.45 46.61
N SER A 25 -32.69 -21.95 45.49
CA SER A 25 -31.35 -21.64 44.98
C SER A 25 -31.25 -20.16 44.59
N GLU A 26 -30.02 -19.63 44.52
CA GLU A 26 -29.77 -18.27 44.06
C GLU A 26 -30.26 -18.04 42.62
N ALA A 27 -30.10 -19.04 41.74
CA ALA A 27 -30.61 -18.97 40.38
C ALA A 27 -32.15 -18.94 40.33
N GLU A 28 -32.81 -19.75 41.16
CA GLU A 28 -34.28 -19.76 41.28
C GLU A 28 -34.78 -18.41 41.82
N MET A 29 -34.13 -17.87 42.84
CA MET A 29 -34.41 -16.54 43.37
C MET A 29 -34.21 -15.44 42.31
N PHE A 30 -33.16 -15.54 41.50
CA PHE A 30 -32.88 -14.58 40.44
C PHE A 30 -33.96 -14.59 39.35
N ILE A 31 -34.41 -15.77 38.94
CA ILE A 31 -35.48 -15.91 37.95
C ILE A 31 -36.78 -15.35 38.53
N GLU A 32 -37.17 -15.76 39.73
CA GLU A 32 -38.45 -15.38 40.34
C GLU A 32 -38.55 -13.87 40.57
N THR A 33 -37.47 -13.25 41.06
CA THR A 33 -37.41 -11.80 41.30
C THR A 33 -37.37 -10.96 40.02
N ARG A 34 -37.16 -11.58 38.85
CA ARG A 34 -37.03 -10.89 37.55
C ARG A 34 -38.05 -11.34 36.51
N LYS A 35 -38.97 -12.23 36.85
CA LYS A 35 -40.09 -12.60 35.97
C LYS A 35 -40.89 -11.35 35.62
N LYS A 36 -40.81 -10.95 34.35
CA LYS A 36 -41.66 -9.88 33.81
C LYS A 36 -43.10 -10.36 33.83
N LYS A 37 -44.02 -9.48 34.21
CA LYS A 37 -45.46 -9.76 34.08
C LYS A 37 -45.79 -9.82 32.58
N ILE A 38 -45.99 -11.02 32.05
CA ILE A 38 -46.45 -11.21 30.68
C ILE A 38 -47.94 -10.88 30.70
N ASN A 39 -48.27 -9.66 30.28
CA ASN A 39 -49.67 -9.35 29.97
C ASN A 39 -50.02 -10.08 28.67
N PRO A 40 -51.25 -10.62 28.51
CA PRO A 40 -51.68 -11.16 27.23
C PRO A 40 -51.49 -10.08 26.17
N GLN A 41 -50.61 -10.35 25.20
CA GLN A 41 -50.37 -9.46 24.08
C GLN A 41 -51.63 -9.46 23.21
N GLY A 42 -52.08 -8.27 22.81
CA GLY A 42 -53.23 -8.17 21.91
C GLY A 42 -52.92 -8.91 20.60
N GLU A 43 -53.95 -9.48 19.96
CA GLU A 43 -53.83 -10.23 18.71
C GLU A 43 -53.01 -9.50 17.65
N LYS A 44 -53.11 -8.16 17.59
CA LYS A 44 -52.32 -7.31 16.70
C LYS A 44 -50.82 -7.44 16.93
N THR A 45 -50.38 -7.58 18.17
CA THR A 45 -48.96 -7.75 18.51
C THR A 45 -48.47 -9.16 18.17
N ILE A 46 -49.32 -10.17 18.37
CA ILE A 46 -49.00 -11.57 18.01
C ILE A 46 -48.86 -11.69 16.49
N ASN A 47 -49.80 -11.11 15.73
CA ASN A 47 -49.76 -11.10 14.27
C ASN A 47 -48.55 -10.31 13.73
N LEU A 48 -48.19 -9.21 14.40
CA LEU A 48 -47.00 -8.44 14.03
C LEU A 48 -45.70 -9.23 14.28
N ILE A 49 -45.63 -10.02 15.36
CA ILE A 49 -44.49 -10.90 15.63
C ILE A 49 -44.39 -11.97 14.53
N GLY A 50 -45.50 -12.63 14.19
CA GLY A 50 -45.51 -13.64 13.12
C GLY A 50 -45.07 -13.07 11.76
N ALA A 51 -45.56 -11.88 11.39
CA ALA A 51 -45.16 -11.22 10.15
C ALA A 51 -43.68 -10.82 10.14
N LEU A 52 -43.12 -10.40 11.27
CA LEU A 52 -41.70 -10.08 11.40
C LEU A 52 -40.82 -11.34 11.34
N GLU A 53 -41.28 -12.47 11.88
CA GLU A 53 -40.58 -13.75 11.78
C GLU A 53 -40.59 -14.30 10.35
N GLU A 54 -41.71 -14.18 9.63
CA GLU A 54 -41.82 -14.60 8.23
C GLU A 54 -40.90 -13.78 7.30
N LEU A 55 -40.84 -12.46 7.49
CA LEU A 55 -39.90 -11.58 6.78
C LEU A 55 -38.45 -11.97 7.04
N LYS A 56 -38.11 -12.33 8.29
CA LYS A 56 -36.76 -12.77 8.64
C LYS A 56 -36.34 -14.07 7.94
N SER A 57 -37.30 -14.93 7.57
CA SER A 57 -37.03 -16.19 6.87
C SER A 57 -36.94 -16.08 5.34
N GLN A 58 -37.21 -14.90 4.75
CA GLN A 58 -37.16 -14.70 3.29
C GLN A 58 -35.84 -14.12 2.79
N ASP A 59 -35.08 -13.43 3.65
CA ASP A 59 -33.73 -13.00 3.31
C ASP A 59 -32.80 -14.21 3.49
N GLU A 60 -31.94 -14.51 2.51
CA GLU A 60 -30.83 -15.46 2.72
C GLU A 60 -30.07 -15.00 3.97
N ASP A 61 -29.97 -15.89 4.97
CA ASP A 61 -29.19 -15.70 6.19
C ASP A 61 -27.69 -15.66 5.85
N ASP A 62 -27.26 -14.66 5.08
CA ASP A 62 -25.89 -14.19 5.14
C ASP A 62 -25.77 -13.57 6.54
N ASP A 63 -25.38 -14.39 7.52
CA ASP A 63 -25.23 -13.97 8.91
C ASP A 63 -24.40 -12.67 8.88
N ALA A 64 -25.01 -11.57 9.35
CA ALA A 64 -24.37 -10.28 9.36
C ALA A 64 -23.02 -10.36 10.11
N TRP A 65 -22.89 -11.30 11.05
CA TRP A 65 -21.63 -11.63 11.69
C TRP A 65 -20.64 -12.26 10.72
N ASP A 66 -21.03 -13.22 9.91
CA ASP A 66 -20.18 -13.82 8.88
C ASP A 66 -19.72 -12.77 7.87
N LEU A 67 -20.60 -11.87 7.41
CA LEU A 67 -20.20 -10.77 6.52
C LEU A 67 -19.15 -9.84 7.15
N VAL A 68 -19.26 -9.57 8.46
CA VAL A 68 -18.28 -8.76 9.21
C VAL A 68 -16.98 -9.52 9.48
N LYS A 69 -17.04 -10.84 9.56
CA LYS A 69 -15.89 -11.74 9.81
C LYS A 69 -15.18 -12.17 8.54
N LYS A 70 -15.84 -12.12 7.37
CA LYS A 70 -15.24 -12.38 6.05
C LYS A 70 -13.93 -11.60 5.94
N ASP A 71 -12.95 -12.25 5.34
CA ASP A 71 -11.62 -11.68 5.15
C ASP A 71 -11.73 -10.30 4.53
N GLU A 72 -10.99 -9.37 5.11
CA GLU A 72 -11.02 -8.00 4.68
C GLU A 72 -10.33 -7.88 3.32
N HIS A 73 -10.77 -6.91 2.50
CA HIS A 73 -10.15 -6.67 1.21
C HIS A 73 -8.61 -6.55 1.34
N PRO A 74 -7.85 -7.07 0.37
CA PRO A 74 -6.40 -6.98 0.38
C PRO A 74 -5.94 -5.55 0.71
N GLY A 75 -5.10 -5.41 1.74
CA GLY A 75 -4.55 -4.12 2.16
C GLY A 75 -5.31 -3.37 3.26
N ARG A 76 -6.41 -3.92 3.79
CA ARG A 76 -7.14 -3.32 4.92
C ARG A 76 -7.08 -4.23 6.16
N VAL A 77 -6.88 -3.63 7.34
CA VAL A 77 -6.74 -4.34 8.61
C VAL A 77 -7.76 -3.84 9.63
N ARG A 78 -8.70 -4.71 10.02
CA ARG A 78 -9.73 -4.47 11.03
C ARG A 78 -9.07 -4.51 12.38
N LEU A 79 -9.10 -3.37 13.07
CA LEU A 79 -8.48 -3.26 14.38
C LEU A 79 -9.29 -3.92 15.52
N ARG A 80 -10.46 -4.52 15.24
CA ARG A 80 -11.29 -5.31 16.20
C ARG A 80 -11.44 -4.60 17.57
N GLY A 81 -11.73 -3.30 17.57
CA GLY A 81 -11.87 -2.50 18.79
C GLY A 81 -10.56 -2.02 19.43
N ARG A 82 -9.39 -2.37 18.89
CA ARG A 82 -8.13 -1.70 19.21
C ARG A 82 -8.10 -0.34 18.51
N GLY A 83 -8.14 0.74 19.28
CA GLY A 83 -7.86 2.07 18.74
C GLY A 83 -6.38 2.18 18.36
N VAL A 84 -6.08 2.85 17.26
CA VAL A 84 -4.75 3.41 17.04
C VAL A 84 -4.64 4.67 17.87
N THR A 85 -3.80 4.66 18.90
CA THR A 85 -3.45 5.88 19.62
C THR A 85 -2.48 6.71 18.77
N LYS A 86 -2.46 8.03 18.98
CA LYS A 86 -1.53 8.95 18.29
C LYS A 86 -0.08 8.47 18.39
N THR A 87 0.30 7.83 19.50
CA THR A 87 1.63 7.24 19.71
C THR A 87 1.89 5.98 18.87
N MET A 88 0.87 5.15 18.61
CA MET A 88 0.98 3.99 17.71
C MET A 88 1.09 4.40 16.24
N LEU A 89 0.39 5.48 15.84
CA LEU A 89 0.52 6.05 14.50
C LEU A 89 1.85 6.76 14.32
N GLN A 90 2.31 7.48 15.34
CA GLN A 90 3.60 8.15 15.38
C GLN A 90 4.73 7.20 15.76
N ASN A 91 4.72 5.95 15.28
CA ASN A 91 5.72 4.93 15.63
C ASN A 91 7.13 5.42 15.25
N LYS A 92 7.80 6.14 16.16
CA LYS A 92 9.07 6.85 15.92
C LYS A 92 10.24 5.88 15.67
N ASN A 93 10.02 4.58 15.93
CA ASN A 93 11.06 3.55 15.93
C ASN A 93 10.93 2.54 14.79
N LYS A 94 9.92 2.68 13.93
CA LYS A 94 9.95 2.06 12.61
C LYS A 94 10.00 3.23 11.65
N LYS A 95 11.22 3.60 11.21
CA LYS A 95 11.33 4.27 9.92
C LYS A 95 10.44 3.45 8.99
N ILE A 96 9.34 4.05 8.54
CA ILE A 96 8.63 3.54 7.37
C ILE A 96 9.70 3.72 6.31
N MET A 97 10.47 2.65 6.11
CA MET A 97 11.55 2.60 5.14
C MET A 97 10.86 3.01 3.84
N ASP A 98 11.34 4.09 3.23
CA ASP A 98 10.79 4.56 1.98
C ASP A 98 10.79 3.34 1.03
N PRO A 99 9.70 3.02 0.30
CA PRO A 99 9.74 1.94 -0.67
C PRO A 99 10.93 2.02 -1.64
N SER A 100 11.46 3.23 -1.84
CA SER A 100 12.73 3.49 -2.55
C SER A 100 13.97 2.91 -1.85
N GLU A 101 14.03 2.95 -0.51
CA GLU A 101 15.10 2.35 0.32
C GLU A 101 15.01 0.81 0.39
N GLN A 102 13.93 0.20 -0.12
CA GLN A 102 13.74 -1.26 -0.13
C GLN A 102 14.34 -1.94 -1.37
N VAL A 103 14.68 -1.18 -2.40
CA VAL A 103 15.31 -1.72 -3.60
C VAL A 103 16.82 -1.82 -3.34
N PRO A 104 17.41 -3.02 -3.36
CA PRO A 104 18.86 -3.15 -3.22
C PRO A 104 19.58 -2.34 -4.30
N GLU A 105 20.67 -1.66 -3.94
CA GLU A 105 21.49 -0.89 -4.89
C GLU A 105 21.91 -1.73 -6.10
N SER A 106 22.12 -3.03 -5.91
CA SER A 106 22.42 -3.99 -6.98
C SER A 106 21.32 -4.09 -8.04
N VAL A 107 20.05 -3.99 -7.64
CA VAL A 107 18.91 -4.00 -8.58
C VAL A 107 18.88 -2.71 -9.39
N VAL A 108 19.09 -1.56 -8.74
CA VAL A 108 19.16 -0.26 -9.42
C VAL A 108 20.33 -0.23 -10.40
N GLN A 109 21.51 -0.68 -9.98
CA GLN A 109 22.70 -0.75 -10.82
C GLN A 109 22.51 -1.67 -12.02
N THR A 110 21.86 -2.82 -11.83
CA THR A 110 21.55 -3.76 -12.92
C THR A 110 20.58 -3.13 -13.93
N ILE A 111 19.54 -2.42 -13.44
CA ILE A 111 18.58 -1.75 -14.31
C ILE A 111 19.26 -0.63 -15.10
N SER A 112 20.05 0.22 -14.44
CA SER A 112 20.80 1.31 -15.09
C SER A 112 21.74 0.76 -16.17
N GLN A 113 22.52 -0.28 -15.85
CA GLN A 113 23.43 -0.90 -16.81
C GLN A 113 22.67 -1.48 -18.02
N LYS A 114 21.53 -2.14 -17.78
CA LYS A 114 20.70 -2.70 -18.86
C LYS A 114 20.12 -1.60 -19.75
N VAL A 115 19.66 -0.50 -19.16
CA VAL A 115 19.14 0.65 -19.90
C VAL A 115 20.23 1.31 -20.75
N GLU A 116 21.43 1.53 -20.19
CA GLU A 116 22.57 2.06 -20.94
C GLU A 116 22.97 1.14 -22.10
N GLN A 117 23.02 -0.18 -21.86
CA GLN A 117 23.31 -1.16 -22.91
C GLN A 117 22.24 -1.18 -24.00
N GLU A 118 20.95 -1.07 -23.64
CA GLU A 118 19.87 -1.06 -24.61
C GLU A 118 19.86 0.22 -25.46
N LEU A 119 20.11 1.38 -24.83
CA LEU A 119 20.21 2.67 -25.51
C LEU A 119 21.40 2.70 -26.47
N THR A 120 22.57 2.23 -26.04
CA THR A 120 23.76 2.15 -26.90
C THR A 120 23.53 1.21 -28.08
N LYS A 121 22.91 0.04 -27.86
CA LYS A 121 22.54 -0.88 -28.94
C LYS A 121 21.61 -0.24 -29.96
N LYS A 122 20.52 0.40 -29.52
CA LYS A 122 19.56 1.08 -30.40
C LYS A 122 20.20 2.22 -31.20
N PHE A 123 21.12 2.96 -30.58
CA PHE A 123 21.82 4.04 -31.27
C PHE A 123 22.78 3.52 -32.35
N GLU A 124 23.49 2.42 -32.09
CA GLU A 124 24.37 1.79 -33.09
C GLU A 124 23.57 1.16 -34.24
N GLU A 125 22.40 0.58 -33.96
CA GLU A 125 21.47 0.07 -34.97
C GLU A 125 20.95 1.21 -35.87
N GLN A 126 20.48 2.32 -35.27
CA GLN A 126 20.05 3.50 -36.03
C GLN A 126 21.15 4.10 -36.92
N LYS A 127 22.40 4.11 -36.42
CA LYS A 127 23.55 4.52 -37.23
C LYS A 127 23.78 3.59 -38.41
N ALA A 128 23.70 2.28 -38.19
CA ALA A 128 23.86 1.30 -39.24
C ALA A 128 22.76 1.46 -40.29
N ASP A 129 21.50 1.61 -39.88
CA ASP A 129 20.36 1.80 -40.77
C ASP A 129 20.51 3.08 -41.61
N LEU A 130 20.94 4.18 -41.00
CA LEU A 130 21.18 5.44 -41.72
C LEU A 130 22.27 5.29 -42.79
N VAL A 131 23.37 4.59 -42.47
CA VAL A 131 24.46 4.34 -43.42
C VAL A 131 23.98 3.44 -44.57
N HIS A 132 23.18 2.42 -44.27
CA HIS A 132 22.59 1.57 -45.32
C HIS A 132 21.63 2.36 -46.21
N GLY A 133 20.71 3.14 -45.64
CA GLY A 133 19.78 3.96 -46.42
C GLY A 133 20.49 4.99 -47.31
N PHE A 134 21.59 5.59 -46.85
CA PHE A 134 22.40 6.46 -47.69
C PHE A 134 23.09 5.70 -48.83
N ALA A 135 23.58 4.49 -48.57
CA ALA A 135 24.19 3.66 -49.60
C ALA A 135 23.18 3.22 -50.68
N GLU A 136 21.94 2.93 -50.29
CA GLU A 136 20.83 2.65 -51.21
C GLU A 136 20.52 3.86 -52.09
N LEU A 137 20.38 5.05 -51.50
CA LEU A 137 20.16 6.30 -52.25
C LEU A 137 21.28 6.60 -53.25
N LEU A 138 22.54 6.40 -52.85
CA LEU A 138 23.68 6.55 -53.76
C LEU A 138 23.67 5.51 -54.89
N THR A 139 23.27 4.28 -54.59
CA THR A 139 23.17 3.22 -55.61
C THR A 139 22.07 3.55 -56.63
N GLU A 140 20.93 4.08 -56.17
CA GLU A 140 19.82 4.49 -57.02
C GLU A 140 20.18 5.71 -57.90
N THR A 141 20.81 6.72 -57.31
CA THR A 141 21.13 7.99 -58.01
C THR A 141 22.31 7.88 -58.96
N LEU A 142 23.35 7.12 -58.59
CA LEU A 142 24.59 7.00 -59.38
C LEU A 142 24.63 5.72 -60.23
N GLY A 143 23.72 4.77 -60.03
CA GLY A 143 23.71 3.47 -60.70
C GLY A 143 24.92 2.58 -60.37
N GLN A 144 25.67 2.92 -59.32
CA GLN A 144 26.86 2.21 -58.87
C GLN A 144 26.60 1.51 -57.55
N THR A 145 26.76 0.19 -57.52
CA THR A 145 26.67 -0.59 -56.28
C THR A 145 27.87 -0.31 -55.39
N ILE A 146 27.61 0.12 -54.16
CA ILE A 146 28.65 0.32 -53.15
C ILE A 146 29.08 -1.04 -52.58
N ASP A 147 30.39 -1.26 -52.48
CA ASP A 147 30.99 -2.44 -51.85
C ASP A 147 30.45 -2.62 -50.41
N PRO A 148 29.79 -3.75 -50.09
CA PRO A 148 29.30 -4.03 -48.74
C PRO A 148 30.41 -3.98 -47.67
N ALA A 149 31.65 -4.30 -48.03
CA ALA A 149 32.77 -4.21 -47.09
C ALA A 149 33.14 -2.75 -46.79
N ALA A 150 32.91 -1.80 -47.71
CA ALA A 150 33.08 -0.37 -47.46
C ALA A 150 32.03 0.17 -46.49
N ILE A 151 30.78 -0.29 -46.63
CA ILE A 151 29.67 0.02 -45.71
C ILE A 151 30.01 -0.49 -44.30
N ALA A 152 30.44 -1.74 -44.18
CA ALA A 152 30.84 -2.33 -42.90
C ALA A 152 32.00 -1.57 -42.23
N ARG A 153 33.01 -1.14 -43.01
CA ARG A 153 34.13 -0.32 -42.50
C ARG A 153 33.65 1.04 -42.00
N LEU A 154 32.68 1.67 -42.67
CA LEU A 154 32.13 2.96 -42.27
C LEU A 154 31.32 2.83 -40.97
N ILE A 155 30.45 1.82 -40.86
CA ILE A 155 29.70 1.51 -39.63
C ILE A 155 30.66 1.22 -38.47
N ALA A 156 31.73 0.46 -38.71
CA ALA A 156 32.73 0.18 -37.68
C ALA A 156 33.48 1.46 -37.23
N ARG A 157 33.66 2.45 -38.12
CA ARG A 157 34.33 3.71 -37.80
C ARG A 157 33.43 4.71 -37.05
N THR A 158 32.11 4.57 -37.14
CA THR A 158 31.16 5.42 -36.42
C THR A 158 30.81 4.89 -35.03
N ARG A 159 31.19 3.65 -34.69
CA ARG A 159 31.10 3.12 -33.33
C ARG A 159 31.97 3.95 -32.37
N SER A 160 31.38 4.35 -31.24
CA SER A 160 32.07 5.20 -30.25
C SER A 160 33.31 4.49 -29.70
N PRO A 161 34.48 5.16 -29.61
CA PRO A 161 35.61 4.61 -28.87
C PRO A 161 35.29 4.66 -27.37
N GLU A 162 35.40 3.50 -26.71
CA GLU A 162 35.51 3.43 -25.26
C GLU A 162 36.81 4.16 -24.86
N GLN A 163 36.68 5.36 -24.29
CA GLN A 163 37.73 6.23 -23.72
C GLN A 163 39.15 6.08 -24.30
N GLY A 164 39.42 6.71 -25.44
CA GLY A 164 40.78 7.05 -25.88
C GLY A 164 41.09 8.51 -25.53
N GLY A 165 42.11 8.74 -24.70
CA GLY A 165 42.48 10.00 -24.07
C GLY A 165 42.29 11.28 -24.90
N SER A 166 41.52 12.21 -24.34
CA SER A 166 41.44 13.60 -24.80
C SER A 166 42.73 14.33 -24.43
N ALA A 167 43.75 14.21 -25.28
CA ALA A 167 44.90 15.10 -25.26
C ALA A 167 44.44 16.48 -25.75
N ARG A 168 43.93 17.30 -24.83
CA ARG A 168 43.72 18.73 -25.06
C ARG A 168 45.07 19.42 -25.08
N ASN A 169 45.64 19.59 -26.27
CA ASN A 169 46.64 20.60 -26.53
C ASN A 169 45.98 21.97 -26.36
N HIS A 170 46.13 22.58 -25.19
CA HIS A 170 45.87 24.01 -25.00
C HIS A 170 47.21 24.75 -25.13
N ASP A 171 47.55 25.09 -26.37
CA ASP A 171 48.52 26.13 -26.66
C ASP A 171 47.79 27.46 -26.84
N HIS A 172 48.41 28.53 -26.31
CA HIS A 172 48.18 29.97 -26.51
C HIS A 172 47.52 30.75 -25.33
N PRO A 173 47.89 32.03 -25.12
CA PRO A 173 49.03 32.38 -24.30
C PRO A 173 48.66 33.34 -23.16
N ARG A 174 49.62 33.46 -22.24
CA ARG A 174 49.64 34.31 -21.05
C ARG A 174 49.77 35.79 -21.39
N SER A 175 48.74 36.58 -21.09
CA SER A 175 48.69 38.07 -21.01
C SER A 175 47.44 38.43 -20.19
N SER A 176 47.36 39.34 -19.21
CA SER A 176 48.26 40.33 -18.61
C SER A 176 47.72 40.65 -17.21
N ALA A 177 48.60 41.23 -16.39
CA ALA A 177 48.35 41.66 -15.02
C ALA A 177 47.12 42.56 -14.84
N SER A 178 46.42 42.36 -13.71
CA SER A 178 45.65 43.42 -13.04
C SER A 178 46.00 43.39 -11.55
N SER A 179 46.61 44.48 -11.11
CA SER A 179 46.97 44.78 -9.74
C SER A 179 45.70 45.03 -8.92
N HIS A 180 45.53 44.34 -7.79
CA HIS A 180 45.05 44.97 -6.56
C HIS A 180 45.44 44.13 -5.34
N GLN A 181 45.95 44.87 -4.36
CA GLN A 181 46.63 44.46 -3.15
C GLN A 181 45.60 44.26 -2.02
N PRO A 182 45.64 43.16 -1.23
CA PRO A 182 44.73 43.00 -0.10
C PRO A 182 45.19 43.84 1.09
N ARG A 183 44.26 44.62 1.65
CA ARG A 183 44.43 45.37 2.90
C ARG A 183 43.98 44.49 4.07
N ASN A 184 44.90 44.24 5.00
CA ASN A 184 44.67 43.59 6.29
C ASN A 184 43.90 44.51 7.23
N GLU A 185 42.90 43.98 7.93
CA GLU A 185 42.40 44.43 9.27
C GLU A 185 41.88 43.14 9.95
N GLU A 186 42.71 42.45 10.73
CA GLU A 186 42.87 42.51 12.20
C GLU A 186 41.62 42.18 13.05
N ASN A 187 41.70 40.99 13.65
CA ASN A 187 41.18 40.57 14.96
C ASN A 187 40.84 41.71 15.93
N ILE A 188 39.59 41.75 16.42
CA ILE A 188 39.21 41.77 17.86
C ILE A 188 37.89 41.00 18.01
#